data_AF-A0A5Y1E5X4-F1
#
_entry.id   AF-A0A5Y1E5X4-F1
#
_cell.length_a   1.000
_cell.length_b   1.000
_cell.length_c   1.000
_cell.angle_alpha   90.00
_cell.angle_beta   90.00
_cell.angle_gamma   90.00
#
_symmetry.space_group_name_H-M   'P 1'
#
loop_
_entity.id
_entity.type
_entity.pdbx_description
1 polymer ?
#
loop_
_entity_poly.entity_id
_entity_poly.type
_entity_poly.pdbx_seq_one_letter_code
_entity_poly.pdbx_strand_id
1 'polypeptide(L)' 'MKKLTFEIRSPAHQQNAIHAVQQILPDPTKPIVVTIQERNRSLDQNRKLWACLGDVSRQVNWHGRWLD' A
#
# COMPACT_ATOMS: atom_id res chain seq x y z
N MET A 1 -7.33 -11.54 7.29
CA MET A 1 -6.58 -10.48 8.00
C MET A 1 -6.57 -9.21 7.16
N LYS A 2 -6.57 -8.02 7.78
CA LYS A 2 -6.30 -6.76 7.05
C LYS A 2 -4.84 -6.76 6.58
N LYS A 3 -4.54 -6.12 5.46
CA LYS A 3 -3.18 -5.99 4.93
C LYS A 3 -2.29 -5.26 5.94
N LEU A 4 -1.22 -5.90 6.41
CA LEU A 4 -0.15 -5.23 7.17
C LEU A 4 0.90 -4.71 6.19
N THR A 5 1.39 -3.49 6.40
CA THR A 5 2.45 -2.88 5.58
C THR A 5 3.50 -2.32 6.53
N PHE A 6 4.77 -2.71 6.33
CA PHE A 6 5.90 -2.21 7.11
C PHE A 6 6.79 -1.37 6.18
N GLU A 7 7.03 -0.11 6.54
CA GLU A 7 8.03 0.71 5.87
C GLU A 7 9.38 0.55 6.57
N ILE A 8 10.29 -0.22 5.97
CA ILE A 8 11.61 -0.52 6.54
C ILE A 8 12.54 0.69 6.35
N ARG A 9 12.56 1.59 7.34
CA ARG A 9 13.42 2.79 7.34
C ARG A 9 14.59 2.71 8.33
N SER A 10 14.59 1.71 9.21
CA SER A 10 15.61 1.49 10.24
C SER A 10 15.65 0.01 10.66
N PRO A 11 16.72 -0.45 11.33
CA PRO A 11 16.80 -1.84 11.82
C PRO A 11 15.64 -2.24 12.75
N ALA A 12 15.12 -1.29 13.55
CA ALA A 12 13.96 -1.55 14.41
C ALA A 12 12.69 -1.88 13.61
N HIS A 13 12.44 -1.17 12.50
CA HIS A 13 11.31 -1.47 11.62
C HIS A 13 11.46 -2.85 10.95
N GLN A 14 12.70 -3.21 10.58
CA GLN A 14 13.00 -4.52 10.03
C GLN A 14 12.73 -5.63 11.04
N GLN A 15 13.18 -5.46 12.30
CA GLN A 15 12.96 -6.44 13.35
C GLN A 15 11.46 -6.68 13.63
N ASN A 16 10.66 -5.61 13.63
CA ASN A 16 9.22 -5.71 13.79
C ASN A 16 8.55 -6.49 12.65
N ALA A 17 8.99 -6.28 11.41
CA ALA A 17 8.48 -7.03 10.25
C ALA A 17 8.86 -8.51 10.34
N ILE A 18 10.08 -8.83 10.76
CA ILE A 18 10.54 -10.22 10.98
C ILE A 18 9.67 -10.89 12.04
N HIS A 19 9.46 -10.24 13.18
CA HIS A 19 8.64 -10.78 14.25
C HIS A 19 7.21 -11.05 13.78
N ALA A 20 6.60 -10.13 13.02
CA ALA A 20 5.26 -10.33 12.48
C ALA A 20 5.18 -11.54 11.54
N VAL A 21 6.19 -11.76 10.68
CA VAL A 21 6.25 -12.91 9.79
C VAL A 21 6.44 -14.22 10.57
N GLN A 22 7.24 -14.21 11.63
CA GLN A 22 7.47 -15.38 12.49
C GLN A 22 6.21 -15.83 13.25
N GLN A 23 5.28 -14.93 13.54
CA GLN A 23 4.01 -15.25 14.21
C GLN A 23 2.93 -15.80 13.25
N ILE A 24 3.21 -15.89 11.95
CA ILE A 24 2.27 -16.44 10.97
C ILE A 24 2.21 -17.96 11.13
N LEU A 25 1.02 -18.48 11.40
CA LEU A 25 0.72 -19.91 11.33
C LEU A 25 0.43 -20.30 9.87
N PRO A 26 1.19 -21.24 9.27
CA PRO A 26 0.93 -21.70 7.91
C PRO A 26 -0.42 -22.43 7.80
N ASP A 27 -1.21 -22.10 6.78
CA ASP A 27 -2.46 -22.75 6.44
C ASP A 27 -2.46 -23.09 4.93
N PRO A 28 -2.49 -24.38 4.54
CA PRO A 28 -2.51 -24.79 3.13
C PRO A 28 -3.77 -24.34 2.37
N THR A 29 -4.89 -24.14 3.07
CA THR A 29 -6.17 -23.73 2.48
C THR A 29 -6.32 -22.22 2.39
N LYS A 30 -5.65 -21.48 3.29
CA LYS A 30 -5.69 -20.01 3.36
C LYS A 30 -4.28 -19.45 3.60
N PRO A 31 -3.40 -19.50 2.59
CA PRO A 31 -2.03 -19.03 2.73
C PRO A 31 -1.99 -17.51 2.98
N ILE A 32 -1.04 -17.09 3.81
CA ILE A 32 -0.69 -15.68 3.95
C ILE A 32 0.46 -15.38 2.99
N VAL A 33 0.27 -14.38 2.13
CA VAL A 33 1.29 -13.96 1.16
C VAL A 33 2.12 -12.83 1.76
N VAL A 34 3.45 -12.99 1.72
CA VAL A 34 4.42 -11.95 2.10
C VAL A 34 5.08 -11.41 0.83
N THR A 35 5.05 -10.09 0.65
CA THR A 35 5.64 -9.41 -0.51
C THR A 35 6.68 -8.39 -0.06
N ILE A 36 7.90 -8.53 -0.54
CA ILE A 36 9.00 -7.57 -0.35
C ILE A 36 9.20 -6.85 -1.68
N GLN A 37 9.18 -5.52 -1.65
CA GLN A 37 9.35 -4.69 -2.84
C GLN A 37 10.08 -3.41 -2.48
N GLU A 38 10.83 -2.86 -3.44
CA GLU A 38 11.34 -1.51 -3.33
C GLU A 38 10.22 -0.48 -3.42
N ARG A 39 10.45 0.68 -2.82
CA ARG A 39 9.51 1.79 -2.88
C ARG A 39 9.57 2.43 -4.26
N ASN A 40 8.62 2.10 -5.13
CA ASN A 40 8.51 2.67 -6.47
C ASN A 40 8.05 4.14 -6.51
N ARG A 41 7.27 4.60 -5.52
CA ARG A 41 6.86 6.00 -5.32
C ARG A 41 6.85 6.32 -3.83
N SER A 42 7.33 7.51 -3.46
CA SER A 42 7.23 7.96 -2.07
C SER A 42 5.78 8.13 -1.64
N LEU A 43 5.49 8.03 -0.34
CA LEU A 43 4.15 8.32 0.20
C LEU A 43 3.71 9.74 -0.17
N ASP A 44 4.63 10.69 -0.24
CA ASP A 44 4.34 12.07 -0.65
C ASP A 44 3.98 12.17 -2.13
N GLN A 45 4.72 11.46 -2.99
CA GLN A 45 4.40 11.38 -4.42
C GLN A 45 3.03 10.74 -4.64
N ASN A 46 2.71 9.67 -3.90
CA ASN A 46 1.40 9.03 -4.00
C ASN A 46 0.29 9.94 -3.45
N ARG A 47 0.49 10.60 -2.31
CA ARG A 47 -0.49 11.56 -1.76
C ARG A 47 -0.79 12.67 -2.75
N LYS A 48 0.25 13.24 -3.37
CA LYS A 48 0.09 14.29 -4.38
C LYS A 48 -0.63 13.78 -5.63
N LEU A 49 -0.25 12.61 -6.14
CA LEU A 49 -0.89 11.99 -7.30
C LEU A 49 -2.39 11.79 -7.07
N TRP A 50 -2.76 11.14 -5.97
CA TRP A 50 -4.16 10.83 -5.67
C TRP A 50 -4.98 12.08 -5.37
N ALA A 51 -4.40 13.08 -4.71
CA ALA A 51 -5.06 14.37 -4.50
C ALA A 51 -5.37 15.05 -5.85
N CYS A 52 -4.39 15.17 -6.74
CA CYS A 52 -4.59 15.78 -8.06
C CYS A 52 -5.59 14.99 -8.92
N LEU A 53 -5.53 13.65 -8.90
CA LEU A 53 -6.50 12.83 -9.63
C LEU A 53 -7.92 12.99 -9.08
N GLY A 54 -8.09 13.08 -7.75
CA GLY A 54 -9.38 13.35 -7.12
C GLY A 54 -9.92 14.75 -7.44
N ASP A 55 -9.04 15.73 -7.61
CA ASP A 55 -9.42 17.07 -8.06
C ASP A 55 -9.88 17.06 -9.52
N VAL A 56 -9.14 16.39 -10.41
CA VAL A 56 -9.53 16.23 -11.82
C VAL A 56 -10.85 15.49 -11.95
N SER A 57 -11.04 14.39 -11.22
CA SER A 57 -12.29 13.61 -11.23
C SER A 57 -13.51 14.45 -10.82
N ARG A 58 -13.37 15.37 -9.86
CA ARG A 58 -14.47 16.24 -9.39
C ARG A 58 -14.66 17.52 -10.20
N GLN A 59 -13.64 17.98 -10.91
CA GLN A 59 -13.65 19.29 -11.58
C GLN A 59 -13.74 19.21 -13.12
N VAL A 60 -13.34 18.09 -13.73
CA VAL A 60 -13.34 17.93 -15.18
C VAL A 60 -14.36 16.89 -15.63
N ASN A 61 -15.34 17.33 -16.43
CA ASN A 61 -16.19 16.45 -17.22
C ASN A 61 -15.43 15.99 -18.46
N TRP A 62 -15.29 14.68 -18.64
CA TRP A 62 -14.59 14.09 -19.77
C TRP A 62 -15.60 13.46 -20.75
N HIS A 63 -15.78 14.11 -21.92
CA HIS A 63 -16.71 13.66 -22.98
C HIS A 63 -18.14 13.37 -22.49
N GLY A 64 -18.70 14.23 -21.64
CA GLY A 64 -20.04 14.11 -21.10
C GLY A 64 -20.15 13.21 -19.87
N ARG A 65 -19.04 12.65 -19.37
CA ARG A 65 -19.01 11.76 -18.19
C ARG A 65 -18.08 12.28 -17.11
N TRP A 66 -18.49 12.04 -15.87
CA TRP A 66 -17.68 12.24 -14.67
C TRP A 66 -17.19 10.88 -14.17
N LEU A 67 -15.97 10.83 -13.64
CA LEU A 67 -15.41 9.63 -12.99
C LEU A 67 -15.70 9.76 -11.49
N ASP A 68 -16.87 9.27 -11.06
CA ASP A 68 -17.22 9.12 -9.63
C ASP A 68 -16.48 7.94 -8.99
#